data_AF-A0A099SJ10-F1
#
_entry.id   AF-A0A099SJ10-F1
#
_cell.length_a   1.000
_cell.length_b   1.000
_cell.length_c   1.000
_cell.angle_alpha   90.00
_cell.angle_beta   90.00
_cell.angle_gamma   90.00
#
_symmetry.space_group_name_H-M   'P 1'
#
loop_
_entity.id
_entity.type
_entity.pdbx_description
1 polymer ?
#
loop_
_entity_poly.entity_id
_entity_poly.type
_entity_poly.pdbx_seq_one_letter_code
_entity_poly.pdbx_strand_id
1 'polypeptide(L)'
;MTIQQLMQDMQMSRYRLSKISGIPWATLADIYSGKTHLDRCGAGTLFKLSKALGLSIEELLVLKTEPEKRTADGKPNRKMYLETELSGSIQKAIKEYLQGEKEQVLHLDCLWDELYGAINADLWSGLITEEQAGYLREKYLGLGGKEESIHD
;
A
#
# COMPACT_ATOMS: atom_id res chain seq x y z
N MET A 1 6.12 -5.46 -17.49
CA MET A 1 4.91 -5.06 -16.76
C MET A 1 4.53 -6.17 -15.79
N THR A 2 4.10 -5.82 -14.59
CA THR A 2 3.68 -6.79 -13.57
C THR A 2 2.17 -6.79 -13.43
N ILE A 3 1.58 -7.87 -12.93
CA ILE A 3 0.12 -7.90 -12.68
C ILE A 3 -0.28 -6.82 -11.67
N GLN A 4 0.61 -6.49 -10.73
CA GLN A 4 0.38 -5.45 -9.73
C GLN A 4 0.35 -4.05 -10.35
N GLN A 5 1.28 -3.74 -11.26
CA GLN A 5 1.32 -2.47 -12.00
C GLN A 5 0.12 -2.34 -12.93
N LEU A 6 -0.22 -3.38 -13.69
CA LEU A 6 -1.39 -3.39 -14.57
C LEU A 6 -2.68 -3.06 -13.79
N MET A 7 -2.89 -3.72 -12.65
CA MET A 7 -4.07 -3.45 -11.83
C MET A 7 -4.10 -2.03 -11.26
N GLN A 8 -2.94 -1.43 -10.99
CA GLN A 8 -2.84 -0.02 -10.56
C GLN A 8 -3.20 0.93 -11.70
N ASP A 9 -2.66 0.70 -12.89
CA ASP A 9 -2.94 1.51 -14.09
C ASP A 9 -4.42 1.44 -14.47
N MET A 10 -5.07 0.29 -14.27
CA MET A 10 -6.51 0.10 -14.48
C MET A 10 -7.38 0.58 -13.30
N GLN A 11 -6.80 1.14 -12.23
CA GLN A 11 -7.50 1.50 -10.98
C GLN A 11 -8.42 0.38 -10.47
N MET A 12 -7.93 -0.87 -10.54
CA MET A 12 -8.70 -2.06 -10.24
C MET A 12 -8.20 -2.73 -8.97
N SER A 13 -9.08 -2.89 -7.99
CA SER A 13 -8.77 -3.65 -6.77
C SER A 13 -8.87 -5.16 -7.02
N ARG A 14 -8.16 -5.98 -6.23
CA ARG A 14 -8.29 -7.45 -6.23
C ARG A 14 -9.73 -7.91 -5.99
N TYR A 15 -10.45 -7.21 -5.11
CA TYR A 15 -11.85 -7.48 -4.86
C TYR A 15 -12.70 -7.23 -6.11
N ARG A 16 -12.51 -6.09 -6.78
CA ARG A 16 -13.20 -5.78 -8.04
C ARG A 16 -12.89 -6.83 -9.11
N LEU A 17 -11.61 -7.20 -9.26
CA LEU A 17 -11.19 -8.26 -10.19
C LEU A 17 -11.86 -9.60 -9.88
N SER A 18 -11.98 -9.98 -8.60
CA SER A 18 -12.71 -11.19 -8.18
C SER A 18 -14.16 -11.17 -8.63
N LYS A 19 -14.86 -10.04 -8.42
CA LYS A 19 -16.27 -9.88 -8.78
C LYS A 19 -16.51 -9.94 -10.29
N ILE A 20 -15.67 -9.29 -11.10
CA ILE A 20 -15.86 -9.25 -12.56
C ILE A 20 -15.41 -10.54 -13.27
N SER A 21 -14.37 -11.21 -12.74
CA SER A 21 -13.84 -12.44 -13.36
C SER A 21 -14.55 -13.71 -12.87
N GLY A 22 -15.24 -13.64 -11.73
CA GLY A 22 -15.81 -14.82 -11.06
C GLY A 22 -14.73 -15.78 -10.53
N ILE A 23 -13.51 -15.29 -10.31
CA ILE A 23 -12.41 -16.04 -9.68
C ILE A 23 -12.45 -15.78 -8.17
N PRO A 24 -12.34 -16.83 -7.33
CA PRO A 24 -12.31 -16.66 -5.88
C PRO A 24 -11.21 -15.71 -5.42
N TRP A 25 -11.50 -14.89 -4.41
CA TRP A 25 -10.56 -13.92 -3.86
C TRP A 25 -9.24 -14.57 -3.42
N ALA A 26 -9.30 -15.75 -2.80
CA ALA A 26 -8.13 -16.50 -2.35
C ALA A 26 -7.18 -16.83 -3.52
N THR A 27 -7.73 -17.30 -4.64
CA THR A 27 -6.95 -17.58 -5.85
C THR A 27 -6.27 -16.33 -6.40
N LEU A 28 -6.98 -15.20 -6.47
CA LEU A 28 -6.39 -13.94 -6.90
C LEU A 28 -5.33 -13.42 -5.92
N ALA A 29 -5.51 -13.65 -4.61
CA ALA A 29 -4.51 -13.28 -3.60
C ALA A 29 -3.22 -14.10 -3.77
N ASP A 30 -3.32 -15.39 -4.06
CA ASP A 30 -2.16 -16.25 -4.32
C ASP A 30 -1.43 -15.87 -5.62
N ILE A 31 -2.18 -15.52 -6.68
CA ILE A 31 -1.59 -15.02 -7.93
C ILE A 31 -0.90 -13.67 -7.69
N TYR A 32 -1.57 -12.73 -7.01
CA TYR A 32 -1.04 -11.39 -6.79
C TYR A 32 0.19 -11.35 -5.87
N SER A 33 0.26 -12.27 -4.91
CA SER A 33 1.43 -12.42 -4.02
C SER A 33 2.57 -13.24 -4.64
N GLY A 34 2.35 -13.81 -5.83
CA GLY A 34 3.33 -14.65 -6.52
C GLY A 34 3.43 -16.09 -5.99
N LYS A 35 2.57 -16.50 -5.05
CA LYS A 35 2.49 -17.90 -4.59
C LYS A 35 2.08 -18.85 -5.72
N THR A 36 1.20 -18.38 -6.61
CA THR A 36 0.76 -19.09 -7.81
C THR A 36 1.15 -18.31 -9.04
N HIS A 37 2.04 -18.87 -9.86
CA HIS A 37 2.38 -18.28 -11.14
C HIS A 37 1.24 -18.46 -12.17
N LEU A 38 1.11 -17.52 -13.09
CA LEU A 38 0.05 -17.52 -14.11
C LEU A 38 0.15 -18.74 -15.04
N ASP A 39 1.36 -19.20 -15.36
CA ASP A 39 1.62 -20.41 -16.16
C ASP A 39 1.12 -21.72 -15.50
N ARG A 40 0.91 -21.71 -14.18
CA ARG A 40 0.34 -22.84 -13.42
C ARG A 40 -1.16 -22.77 -13.26
N CYS A 41 -1.79 -21.68 -13.69
CA CYS A 41 -3.24 -21.55 -13.61
C CYS A 41 -3.92 -22.40 -14.68
N GLY A 42 -5.02 -23.07 -14.31
CA GLY A 42 -5.82 -23.81 -15.29
C GLY A 42 -6.40 -22.91 -16.40
N ALA A 43 -6.64 -23.48 -17.59
CA ALA A 43 -7.11 -22.75 -18.76
C ALA A 43 -8.38 -21.90 -18.49
N GLY A 44 -9.31 -22.40 -17.68
CA GLY A 44 -10.50 -21.64 -17.29
C GLY A 44 -10.20 -20.38 -16.46
N THR A 45 -9.19 -20.43 -15.59
CA THR A 45 -8.75 -19.26 -14.79
C THR A 45 -8.03 -18.25 -15.69
N LEU A 46 -7.15 -18.72 -16.57
CA LEU A 46 -6.46 -17.87 -17.54
C LEU A 46 -7.45 -17.15 -18.47
N PHE A 47 -8.45 -17.86 -18.98
CA PHE A 47 -9.49 -17.28 -19.83
C PHE A 47 -10.32 -16.20 -19.10
N LYS A 48 -10.71 -16.47 -17.85
CA LYS A 48 -11.43 -15.49 -17.01
C LYS A 48 -10.60 -14.24 -16.73
N LEU A 49 -9.31 -14.40 -16.45
CA LEU A 49 -8.37 -13.28 -16.24
C LEU A 49 -8.17 -12.47 -17.52
N SER A 50 -7.89 -13.16 -18.64
CA SER A 50 -7.74 -12.56 -19.97
C SER A 50 -8.96 -11.68 -20.32
N LYS A 51 -10.17 -12.24 -20.17
CA LYS A 51 -11.41 -11.51 -20.43
C LYS A 51 -11.61 -10.30 -19.49
N ALA A 52 -11.29 -10.46 -18.21
CA ALA A 52 -11.48 -9.41 -17.21
C ALA A 52 -10.47 -8.26 -17.32
N LEU A 53 -9.25 -8.57 -17.75
CA LEU A 53 -8.14 -7.61 -17.88
C LEU A 53 -8.01 -7.07 -19.31
N GLY A 54 -8.73 -7.63 -20.29
CA GLY A 54 -8.67 -7.21 -21.70
C GLY A 54 -7.35 -7.57 -22.38
N LEU A 55 -6.71 -8.65 -21.95
CA LEU A 55 -5.42 -9.13 -22.48
C LEU A 55 -5.60 -10.46 -23.20
N SER A 56 -4.73 -10.76 -24.16
CA SER A 56 -4.59 -12.13 -24.67
C SER A 56 -4.00 -13.06 -23.60
N ILE A 57 -4.14 -14.38 -23.79
CA ILE A 57 -3.54 -15.35 -22.86
C ILE A 57 -2.01 -15.26 -22.90
N GLU A 58 -1.44 -15.02 -24.07
CA GLU A 58 0.00 -14.83 -24.26
C GLU A 58 0.50 -13.60 -23.52
N GLU A 59 -0.19 -12.46 -23.66
CA GLU A 59 0.12 -11.22 -22.93
C GLU A 59 0.03 -11.42 -21.41
N LEU A 60 -1.00 -12.15 -20.95
CA LEU A 60 -1.18 -12.49 -19.55
C LEU A 60 -0.01 -13.34 -19.02
N LEU A 61 0.46 -14.33 -19.77
CA LEU A 61 1.56 -15.20 -19.37
C LEU A 61 2.93 -14.51 -19.36
N VAL A 62 3.08 -13.40 -20.10
CA VAL A 62 4.29 -12.57 -20.08
C VAL A 62 4.32 -11.62 -18.87
N LEU A 63 3.20 -11.45 -18.15
CA LEU A 63 3.18 -10.66 -16.92
C LEU A 63 4.09 -11.29 -15.87
N LYS A 64 5.03 -10.49 -15.37
CA LYS A 64 5.84 -10.88 -14.22
C LYS A 64 5.00 -10.71 -12.96
N THR A 65 5.02 -11.69 -12.07
CA THR A 65 4.65 -11.46 -10.68
C THR A 65 5.91 -11.00 -9.96
N GLU A 66 5.95 -9.76 -9.46
CA GLU A 66 6.99 -9.43 -8.48
C GLU A 66 6.71 -10.28 -7.24
N PRO A 67 7.68 -11.06 -6.74
CA PRO A 67 7.56 -11.61 -5.41
C PRO A 67 7.38 -10.44 -4.45
N GLU A 68 6.39 -10.51 -3.57
CA GLU A 68 6.35 -9.60 -2.42
C GLU A 68 7.69 -9.76 -1.70
N LYS A 69 8.62 -8.81 -1.87
CA LYS A 69 9.90 -8.81 -1.14
C LYS A 69 9.54 -8.71 0.33
N ARG A 70 9.55 -9.82 1.05
CA ARG A 70 9.47 -9.77 2.49
C ARG A 70 10.79 -9.18 2.99
N THR A 71 10.74 -8.21 3.90
CA THR A 71 11.95 -7.81 4.62
C THR A 71 12.48 -9.02 5.40
N ALA A 72 13.72 -8.97 5.89
CA ALA A 72 14.29 -10.04 6.72
C ALA A 72 13.37 -10.42 7.91
N ASP A 73 12.54 -9.47 8.34
CA ASP A 73 11.57 -9.60 9.44
C ASP A 73 10.20 -10.17 9.00
N GLY A 74 10.06 -10.63 7.76
CA GLY A 74 8.84 -11.23 7.23
C GLY A 74 7.74 -10.26 6.83
N LYS A 75 7.97 -8.94 6.94
CA LYS A 75 6.98 -7.89 6.64
C LYS A 75 6.90 -7.62 5.13
N PRO A 76 5.72 -7.27 4.59
CA PRO A 76 5.59 -6.94 3.16
C PRO A 76 6.45 -5.74 2.80
N ASN A 77 7.12 -5.74 1.63
CA ASN A 77 7.90 -4.61 1.12
C ASN A 77 7.11 -3.30 1.06
N ARG A 78 5.78 -3.41 0.98
CA ARG A 78 4.87 -2.28 0.92
C ARG A 78 4.37 -2.00 2.33
N LYS A 79 4.91 -0.95 2.95
CA LYS A 79 4.51 -0.43 4.27
C LYS A 79 3.06 0.09 4.35
N MET A 80 2.20 -0.20 3.35
CA MET A 80 0.77 0.15 3.37
C MET A 80 0.01 -0.43 4.57
N TYR A 81 0.48 -1.54 5.13
CA TYR A 81 -0.09 -2.12 6.36
C TYR A 81 0.09 -1.20 7.58
N LEU A 82 1.01 -0.24 7.55
CA LEU A 82 1.19 0.75 8.62
C LEU A 82 0.16 1.89 8.55
N GLU A 83 -0.62 1.97 7.47
CA GLU A 83 -1.68 2.96 7.27
C GLU A 83 -3.08 2.39 7.48
N THR A 84 -3.18 1.15 7.97
CA THR A 84 -4.47 0.53 8.31
C THR A 84 -4.87 0.85 9.74
N GLU A 85 -6.18 0.96 9.98
CA GLU A 85 -6.76 1.14 11.32
C GLU A 85 -6.34 2.42 12.07
N LEU A 86 -5.88 3.44 11.33
CA LEU A 86 -5.61 4.77 11.89
C LEU A 86 -6.89 5.42 12.40
N SER A 87 -6.80 6.17 13.50
CA SER A 87 -7.94 6.92 14.04
C SER A 87 -8.46 7.97 13.06
N GLY A 88 -9.70 8.41 13.24
CA GLY A 88 -10.27 9.51 12.48
C GLY A 88 -9.48 10.82 12.62
N SER A 89 -8.78 11.00 13.75
CA SER A 89 -7.93 12.17 13.99
C SER A 89 -6.72 12.17 13.05
N ILE A 90 -5.95 11.08 13.01
CA ILE A 90 -4.81 10.94 12.10
C ILE A 90 -5.26 11.02 10.64
N GLN A 91 -6.35 10.34 10.27
CA GLN A 91 -6.85 10.37 8.90
C GLN A 91 -7.24 11.79 8.45
N LYS A 92 -7.89 12.56 9.33
CA LYS A 92 -8.25 13.96 9.08
C LYS A 92 -6.98 14.81 8.94
N ALA A 93 -6.05 14.71 9.89
CA ALA A 93 -4.83 15.52 9.88
C ALA A 93 -3.94 15.24 8.65
N ILE A 94 -3.80 13.98 8.23
CA ILE A 94 -3.09 13.62 6.98
C ILE A 94 -3.76 14.29 5.78
N LYS A 95 -5.10 14.24 5.69
CA LYS A 95 -5.84 14.83 4.57
C LYS A 95 -5.67 16.35 4.53
N GLU A 96 -5.78 17.01 5.68
CA GLU A 96 -5.63 18.46 5.78
C GLU A 96 -4.21 18.89 5.45
N TYR A 97 -3.18 18.20 5.97
CA TYR A 97 -1.78 18.46 5.67
C TYR A 97 -1.47 18.33 4.17
N LEU A 98 -1.83 17.20 3.54
CA LEU A 98 -1.60 16.98 2.10
C LEU A 98 -2.35 17.98 1.21
N GLN A 99 -3.56 18.38 1.61
CA GLN A 99 -4.31 19.41 0.90
C GLN A 99 -3.63 20.78 1.05
N GLY A 100 -3.15 21.11 2.25
CA GLY A 100 -2.40 22.33 2.53
C GLY A 100 -1.11 22.43 1.72
N GLU A 101 -0.35 21.32 1.61
CA GLU A 101 0.83 21.26 0.74
C GLU A 101 0.46 21.53 -0.72
N LYS A 102 -0.60 20.88 -1.23
CA LYS A 102 -1.07 21.05 -2.60
C LYS A 102 -1.51 22.49 -2.90
N GLU A 103 -2.19 23.12 -1.95
CA GLU A 103 -2.70 24.48 -2.07
C GLU A 103 -1.66 25.55 -1.70
N GLN A 104 -0.48 25.15 -1.21
CA GLN A 104 0.56 26.06 -0.74
C GLN A 104 0.03 27.05 0.30
N VAL A 105 -0.76 26.56 1.25
CA VAL A 105 -1.35 27.40 2.29
C VAL A 105 -0.28 28.01 3.19
N LEU A 106 -0.52 29.22 3.67
CA LEU A 106 0.44 29.95 4.50
C LEU A 106 0.63 29.35 5.91
N HIS A 107 -0.29 28.49 6.35
CA HIS A 107 -0.32 27.90 7.70
C HIS A 107 0.05 26.41 7.69
N LEU A 108 0.94 26.01 6.78
CA LEU A 108 1.36 24.61 6.65
C LEU A 108 2.04 24.09 7.93
N ASP A 109 2.73 24.98 8.66
CA ASP A 109 3.30 24.73 9.99
C ASP A 109 2.24 24.29 11.00
N CYS A 110 1.09 24.97 11.05
CA CYS A 110 -0.02 24.57 11.91
C CYS A 110 -0.58 23.19 11.53
N LEU A 111 -0.67 22.88 10.24
CA LEU A 111 -1.14 21.57 9.77
C LEU A 111 -0.12 20.47 10.07
N TRP A 112 1.16 20.79 10.00
CA TRP A 112 2.25 19.90 10.39
C TRP A 112 2.18 19.57 11.89
N ASP A 113 1.99 20.59 12.74
CA ASP A 113 1.84 20.43 14.20
C ASP A 113 0.61 19.61 14.57
N GLU A 114 -0.52 19.82 13.89
CA GLU A 114 -1.74 19.03 14.09
C GLU A 114 -1.51 17.55 13.75
N LEU A 115 -0.86 17.25 12.62
CA LEU A 115 -0.54 15.88 12.23
C LEU A 115 0.46 15.23 13.19
N TYR A 116 1.51 15.96 13.57
CA TYR A 116 2.48 15.50 14.56
C TYR A 116 1.80 15.21 15.91
N GLY A 117 0.94 16.11 16.37
CA GLY A 117 0.17 15.98 17.60
C GLY A 117 -0.76 14.76 17.57
N ALA A 118 -1.52 14.57 16.49
CA ALA A 118 -2.41 13.43 16.33
C ALA A 118 -1.66 12.08 16.36
N ILE A 119 -0.53 11.98 15.66
CA ILE A 119 0.31 10.76 15.66
C ILE A 119 0.81 10.46 17.08
N ASN A 120 1.31 11.48 17.80
CA ASN A 120 1.79 11.29 19.16
C ASN A 120 0.68 10.93 20.14
N ALA A 121 -0.48 11.58 20.06
CA ALA A 121 -1.62 11.32 20.94
C ALA A 121 -2.09 9.86 20.81
N ASP A 122 -2.21 9.35 19.58
CA ASP A 122 -2.61 7.96 19.35
C ASP A 122 -1.53 6.97 19.80
N LEU A 123 -0.25 7.30 19.63
CA LEU A 123 0.85 6.49 20.16
C LEU A 123 0.80 6.39 21.68
N TRP A 124 0.67 7.52 22.39
CA TRP A 124 0.56 7.55 23.85
C TRP A 124 -0.71 6.87 24.36
N SER A 125 -1.79 6.88 23.57
CA SER A 125 -3.05 6.22 23.87
C SER A 125 -3.06 4.72 23.52
N GLY A 126 -1.99 4.21 22.90
CA GLY A 126 -1.88 2.81 22.48
C GLY A 126 -2.77 2.43 21.28
N LEU A 127 -3.25 3.41 20.51
CA LEU A 127 -4.09 3.19 19.33
C LEU A 127 -3.28 2.82 18.09
N ILE A 128 -1.99 3.18 18.06
CA ILE A 128 -1.04 2.79 17.03
C ILE A 128 0.26 2.32 17.65
N THR A 129 1.02 1.52 16.91
CA THR A 129 2.35 1.05 17.34
C THR A 129 3.43 2.11 17.14
N GLU A 130 4.58 1.95 17.81
CA GLU A 130 5.78 2.76 17.56
C GLU A 130 6.23 2.70 16.09
N GLU A 131 6.10 1.52 15.45
CA GLU A 131 6.41 1.34 14.03
C GLU A 131 5.49 2.18 13.15
N GLN A 132 4.17 2.16 13.42
CA GLN A 132 3.22 3.00 12.69
C GLN A 132 3.54 4.48 12.90
N ALA A 133 3.73 4.91 14.14
CA ALA A 133 4.05 6.30 14.44
C ALA A 133 5.34 6.77 13.75
N GLY A 134 6.40 5.96 13.80
CA GLY A 134 7.66 6.24 13.12
C GLY A 134 7.49 6.34 11.61
N TYR A 135 6.78 5.39 11.00
CA TYR A 135 6.50 5.41 9.57
C TYR A 135 5.65 6.62 9.13
N LEU A 136 4.61 6.99 9.89
CA LEU A 136 3.77 8.13 9.56
C LEU A 136 4.57 9.45 9.63
N ARG A 137 5.42 9.62 10.65
CA ARG A 137 6.31 10.78 10.78
C ARG A 137 7.34 10.84 9.66
N GLU A 138 7.96 9.71 9.30
CA GLU A 138 8.88 9.62 8.16
C GLU A 138 8.18 10.00 6.86
N LYS A 139 7.03 9.35 6.57
CA LYS A 139 6.32 9.48 5.30
C LYS A 139 5.73 10.87 5.07
N TYR A 140 5.10 11.45 6.09
CA TYR A 140 4.30 12.67 5.93
C TYR A 140 5.00 13.92 6.45
N LEU A 141 5.85 13.80 7.46
CA LEU A 141 6.45 14.95 8.14
C LEU A 141 7.95 15.11 7.85
N GLY A 142 8.56 14.18 7.10
CA GLY A 142 9.98 14.22 6.77
C GLY A 142 10.91 13.99 7.97
N LEU A 143 10.39 13.48 9.10
CA LEU A 143 11.18 13.19 10.30
C LEU A 143 12.01 11.88 10.19
N GLY A 144 12.23 11.42 8.96
CA GLY A 144 13.00 10.22 8.64
C GLY A 144 14.46 10.55 8.34
N GLY A 145 15.31 10.42 9.35
CA GLY A 145 16.72 10.07 9.16
C GLY A 145 17.75 11.12 9.61
N LYS A 146 18.31 10.89 10.81
CA LYS A 146 19.73 10.66 11.06
C LYS A 146 19.83 9.88 12.38
N GLU A 147 20.40 8.67 12.34
CA GLU A 147 21.25 8.27 13.46
C GLU A 147 22.34 9.33 13.54
N GLU A 148 22.17 10.31 14.42
CA GLU A 148 23.32 11.03 14.92
C GLU A 148 24.13 10.00 15.70
N SER A 149 25.17 9.48 15.04
CA SER A 149 26.32 8.95 15.72
C SER A 149 26.87 10.06 16.60
N ILE A 150 26.33 10.19 17.81
CA ILE A 150 26.98 10.91 18.89
C ILE A 150 28.20 10.07 19.22
N HIS A 151 29.33 10.51 18.69
CA HIS A 151 30.63 10.16 19.22
C HIS A 151 30.62 10.35 20.73
N ASP A 152 30.97 9.30 21.46
CA ASP A 152 31.80 9.37 22.66
C ASP A 152 32.86 8.27 22.57
#